data_AF-A0A3B9L0M8-F1
#
_entry.id   AF-A0A3B9L0M8-F1
#
_cell.length_a   1.000
_cell.length_b   1.000
_cell.length_c   1.000
_cell.angle_alpha   90.00
_cell.angle_beta   90.00
_cell.angle_gamma   90.00
#
_symmetry.space_group_name_H-M   'P 1'
#
loop_
_entity.id
_entity.type
_entity.pdbx_description
1 polymer ?
#
loop_
_entity_poly.entity_id
_entity_poly.type
_entity_poly.pdbx_seq_one_letter_code
_entity_poly.pdbx_strand_id
1 'polypeptide(L)'
;MTADQVPLIMSAGATALGLAALLWALRVSDGARGAARKYKDRSSDLETLLAEHRSILGAHPGVILVWQGDALEPDSEEMTPPELYGSPVALAGLLSFTDDAISPDPAVRIIEGLADLEARDSSGQDTTLRIRMRELRDTGQAFSLTIIGPSGRFLEADGRTAGARAVVWVTDTTIKGLEESSARGKLEEARQVIARDPTAFLDMLGKAPFPAWRVSGMGKLQWV
;
A
#
# COMPACT_ATOMS: atom_id res chain seq x y z
N MET A 1 -33.52 8.76 79.78
CA MET A 1 -32.10 8.53 79.45
C MET A 1 -31.28 8.99 80.63
N THR A 2 -30.48 8.11 81.22
CA THR A 2 -29.50 8.50 82.25
C THR A 2 -28.28 9.13 81.56
N ALA A 3 -27.54 10.00 82.25
CA ALA A 3 -26.40 10.73 81.68
C ALA A 3 -25.32 9.79 81.08
N ASP A 4 -25.20 8.57 81.59
CA ASP A 4 -24.26 7.55 81.09
C ASP A 4 -24.71 6.84 79.80
N GLN A 5 -25.99 6.91 79.42
CA GLN A 5 -26.50 6.26 78.20
C GLN A 5 -26.22 7.07 76.93
N VAL A 6 -26.08 8.40 77.06
CA VAL A 6 -25.81 9.31 75.93
C VAL A 6 -24.47 9.01 75.24
N PRO A 7 -23.32 8.91 75.94
CA PRO A 7 -22.04 8.63 75.28
C PRO A 7 -21.99 7.25 74.63
N LEU A 8 -22.71 6.26 75.19
CA LEU A 8 -22.76 4.90 74.67
C LEU A 8 -23.58 4.82 73.36
N ILE A 9 -24.66 5.60 73.27
CA ILE A 9 -25.45 5.73 72.03
C ILE A 9 -24.67 6.50 70.97
N MET A 10 -23.93 7.55 71.36
CA MET A 10 -23.10 8.31 70.43
C MET A 10 -21.93 7.49 69.87
N SER A 11 -21.25 6.69 70.70
CA SER A 11 -20.16 5.83 70.23
C SER A 11 -20.65 4.70 69.33
N ALA A 12 -21.81 4.10 69.64
CA ALA A 12 -22.47 3.12 68.78
C ALA A 12 -22.89 3.74 67.44
N GLY A 13 -23.43 4.96 67.44
CA GLY A 13 -23.80 5.68 66.21
C GLY A 13 -22.58 6.03 65.35
N ALA A 14 -21.51 6.54 65.97
CA ALA A 14 -20.27 6.90 65.27
C ALA A 14 -19.59 5.68 64.64
N THR A 15 -19.54 4.54 65.36
CA THR A 15 -18.97 3.29 64.83
C THR A 15 -19.81 2.72 63.70
N ALA A 16 -21.14 2.74 63.82
CA ALA A 16 -22.04 2.31 62.74
C ALA A 16 -21.88 3.16 61.47
N LEU A 17 -21.79 4.49 61.61
CA LEU A 17 -21.54 5.40 60.49
C LEU A 17 -20.16 5.16 59.85
N GLY A 18 -19.12 4.95 60.66
CA GLY A 18 -17.78 4.64 60.17
C GLY A 18 -17.74 3.34 59.35
N LEU A 19 -18.43 2.29 59.84
CA LEU A 19 -18.55 1.02 59.12
C LEU A 19 -19.35 1.17 57.81
N ALA A 20 -20.44 1.93 57.84
CA ALA A 20 -21.23 2.20 56.64
C ALA A 20 -20.42 2.98 55.58
N ALA A 21 -19.64 3.97 56.00
CA ALA A 21 -18.76 4.74 55.11
C ALA A 21 -17.65 3.86 54.49
N LEU A 22 -17.04 2.97 55.28
CA LEU A 22 -16.05 2.02 54.77
C LEU A 22 -16.64 1.05 53.74
N LEU A 23 -17.82 0.48 54.02
CA LEU A 23 -18.50 -0.42 53.09
C LEU A 23 -18.90 0.31 51.79
N TRP A 24 -19.37 1.55 51.89
CA TRP A 24 -19.68 2.36 50.72
C TRP A 24 -18.43 2.68 49.90
N ALA A 25 -17.32 3.04 50.54
CA ALA A 25 -16.05 3.29 49.87
C ALA A 25 -15.54 2.04 49.13
N LEU A 26 -15.64 0.85 49.73
CA LEU A 26 -15.28 -0.41 49.08
C LEU A 26 -16.17 -0.69 47.86
N ARG A 27 -17.49 -0.52 48.01
CA ARG A 27 -18.47 -0.73 46.91
C ARG A 27 -18.19 0.18 45.71
N VAL A 28 -17.89 1.46 45.96
CA VAL A 28 -17.57 2.46 44.92
C VAL A 28 -16.22 2.14 44.29
N SER A 29 -15.23 1.76 45.09
CA SER A 29 -13.90 1.37 44.61
C SER A 29 -13.94 0.15 43.71
N ASP A 30 -14.75 -0.87 44.05
CA ASP A 30 -14.90 -2.07 43.24
C ASP A 30 -15.59 -1.77 41.90
N GLY A 31 -16.54 -0.83 41.86
CA GLY A 31 -17.15 -0.36 40.62
C GLY A 31 -16.15 0.34 39.70
N ALA A 32 -15.34 1.25 40.25
CA ALA A 32 -14.31 1.98 39.50
C ALA A 32 -13.18 1.04 39.03
N ARG A 33 -12.74 0.10 39.88
CA ARG A 33 -11.75 -0.92 39.53
C ARG A 33 -12.27 -1.88 38.47
N GLY A 34 -13.55 -2.27 38.55
CA GLY A 34 -14.20 -3.12 37.55
C GLY A 34 -14.27 -2.46 36.17
N ALA A 35 -14.64 -1.18 36.13
CA ALA A 35 -14.64 -0.40 34.88
C ALA A 35 -13.22 -0.27 34.30
N ALA A 36 -12.25 0.13 35.12
CA ALA A 36 -10.85 0.24 34.68
C ALA A 36 -10.28 -1.09 34.17
N ARG A 37 -10.58 -2.20 34.86
CA ARG A 37 -10.18 -3.53 34.42
C ARG A 37 -10.83 -3.90 33.08
N LYS A 38 -12.13 -3.65 32.91
CA LYS A 38 -12.84 -3.90 31.65
C LYS A 38 -12.25 -3.11 30.48
N TYR A 39 -11.89 -1.84 30.68
CA TYR A 39 -11.22 -1.05 29.65
C TYR A 39 -9.83 -1.58 29.31
N LYS A 40 -9.05 -1.97 30.33
CA LYS A 40 -7.73 -2.57 30.12
C LYS A 40 -7.81 -3.89 29.36
N ASP A 41 -8.71 -4.78 29.78
CA ASP A 41 -8.95 -6.06 29.12
C ASP A 41 -9.37 -5.82 27.66
N ARG A 42 -10.29 -4.87 27.42
CA ARG A 42 -10.70 -4.52 26.06
C ARG A 42 -9.57 -3.93 25.20
N SER A 43 -8.69 -3.11 25.78
CA SER A 43 -7.51 -2.59 25.07
C SER A 43 -6.58 -3.73 24.68
N SER A 44 -6.30 -4.64 25.62
CA SER A 44 -5.45 -5.81 25.39
C SER A 44 -6.02 -6.72 24.28
N ASP A 45 -7.34 -6.93 24.26
CA ASP A 45 -7.99 -7.72 23.22
C ASP A 45 -7.86 -7.04 21.84
N LEU A 46 -8.08 -5.73 21.77
CA LEU A 46 -7.97 -4.97 20.52
C LEU A 46 -6.52 -4.91 20.02
N GLU A 47 -5.55 -4.74 20.92
CA GLU A 47 -4.12 -4.79 20.59
C GLU A 47 -3.73 -6.16 20.03
N THR A 48 -4.25 -7.24 20.62
CA THR A 48 -4.02 -8.61 20.15
C THR A 48 -4.60 -8.83 18.76
N LEU A 49 -5.85 -8.42 18.53
CA LEU A 49 -6.49 -8.50 17.21
C LEU A 49 -5.75 -7.68 16.16
N LEU A 50 -5.27 -6.48 16.53
CA LEU A 50 -4.53 -5.63 15.62
C LEU A 50 -3.15 -6.23 15.30
N ALA A 51 -2.47 -6.84 16.27
CA ALA A 51 -1.23 -7.58 16.03
C ALA A 51 -1.44 -8.79 15.10
N GLU A 52 -2.55 -9.52 15.27
CA GLU A 52 -2.94 -10.62 14.38
C GLU A 52 -3.14 -10.12 12.94
N HIS A 53 -3.92 -9.05 12.75
CA HIS A 53 -4.13 -8.46 11.42
C HIS A 53 -2.83 -7.94 10.79
N ARG A 54 -1.96 -7.27 11.57
CA ARG A 54 -0.65 -6.83 11.08
C ARG A 54 0.24 -7.99 10.67
N SER A 55 0.18 -9.12 11.40
CA SER A 55 0.92 -10.33 11.05
C SER A 55 0.47 -10.90 9.70
N ILE A 56 -0.85 -10.90 9.42
CA ILE A 56 -1.38 -11.31 8.12
C ILE A 56 -0.84 -10.41 6.99
N LEU A 57 -0.82 -9.09 7.20
CA LEU A 57 -0.23 -8.16 6.21
C LEU A 57 1.28 -8.38 6.04
N GLY A 58 1.98 -8.79 7.11
CA GLY A 58 3.39 -9.18 7.05
C GLY A 58 3.68 -10.44 6.23
N ALA A 59 2.68 -11.28 5.96
CA ALA A 59 2.82 -12.45 5.09
C ALA A 59 2.66 -12.09 3.60
N HIS A 60 2.33 -10.85 3.25
CA HIS A 60 2.19 -10.42 1.86
C HIS A 60 3.54 -10.52 1.13
N PRO A 61 3.59 -11.11 -0.09
CA PRO A 61 4.84 -11.29 -0.84
C PRO A 61 5.42 -9.99 -1.41
N GLY A 62 4.61 -8.93 -1.47
CA GLY A 62 5.04 -7.57 -1.81
C GLY A 62 5.07 -6.65 -0.59
N VAL A 63 5.06 -5.36 -0.86
CA VAL A 63 4.96 -4.29 0.14
C VAL A 63 3.64 -3.56 -0.04
N ILE A 64 3.02 -3.19 1.07
CA ILE A 64 1.77 -2.43 1.12
C ILE A 64 2.06 -1.09 1.79
N LEU A 65 1.79 -0.01 1.08
CA LEU A 65 1.92 1.36 1.53
C LEU A 65 0.51 1.89 1.84
N VAL A 66 0.29 2.40 3.04
CA VAL A 66 -1.01 2.89 3.50
C VAL A 66 -0.91 4.33 4.00
N TRP A 67 -1.65 5.22 3.36
CA TRP A 67 -1.84 6.60 3.81
C TRP A 67 -3.18 6.74 4.54
N GLN A 68 -3.20 7.47 5.66
CA GLN A 68 -4.38 7.70 6.48
C GLN A 68 -4.49 9.16 6.91
N GLY A 69 -5.71 9.67 7.05
CA GLY A 69 -5.97 10.99 7.66
C GLY A 69 -5.38 12.16 6.86
N ASP A 70 -4.74 13.09 7.55
CA ASP A 70 -4.19 14.35 7.02
C ASP A 70 -3.17 14.14 5.88
N ALA A 71 -2.59 12.93 5.77
CA ALA A 71 -1.66 12.54 4.70
C ALA A 71 -2.28 12.52 3.29
N LEU A 72 -3.61 12.63 3.19
CA LEU A 72 -4.36 12.66 1.94
C LEU A 72 -4.93 14.04 1.62
N GLU A 73 -4.66 15.05 2.45
CA GLU A 73 -5.14 16.40 2.17
C GLU A 73 -4.48 16.95 0.89
N PRO A 74 -5.27 17.49 -0.05
CA PRO A 74 -4.76 17.94 -1.35
C PRO A 74 -3.82 19.15 -1.25
N ASP A 75 -3.88 19.92 -0.16
CA ASP A 75 -3.10 21.15 0.08
C ASP A 75 -1.74 20.91 0.78
N SER A 76 -1.40 19.68 1.19
CA SER A 76 -0.08 19.39 1.74
C SER A 76 0.95 19.25 0.61
N GLU A 77 1.93 20.16 0.52
CA GLU A 77 3.02 20.09 -0.46
C GLU A 77 3.92 18.86 -0.25
N GLU A 78 4.02 18.36 0.98
CA GLU A 78 4.78 17.16 1.34
C GLU A 78 3.85 15.96 1.56
N MET A 79 4.06 14.89 0.78
CA MET A 79 3.35 13.64 0.99
C MET A 79 3.86 12.99 2.27
N THR A 80 3.01 12.95 3.30
CA THR A 80 3.38 12.31 4.57
C THR A 80 3.78 10.84 4.32
N PRO A 81 4.80 10.32 5.02
CA PRO A 81 5.24 8.94 4.82
C PRO A 81 4.10 7.95 5.14
N PRO A 82 3.88 6.93 4.30
CA PRO A 82 2.86 5.92 4.56
C PRO A 82 3.29 4.97 5.68
N GLU A 83 2.30 4.34 6.28
CA GLU A 83 2.54 3.10 7.02
C GLU A 83 2.92 1.98 6.04
N LEU A 84 3.92 1.20 6.43
CA LEU A 84 4.53 0.17 5.60
C LEU A 84 4.21 -1.22 6.16
N TYR A 85 3.69 -2.10 5.32
CA TYR A 85 3.42 -3.50 5.65
C TYR A 85 4.01 -4.44 4.59
N GLY A 86 4.24 -5.70 4.96
CA GLY A 86 4.79 -6.72 4.08
C GLY A 86 5.89 -7.52 4.77
N SER A 87 6.40 -8.54 4.07
CA SER A 87 7.48 -9.35 4.63
C SER A 87 8.80 -8.58 4.66
N PRO A 88 9.70 -8.84 5.64
CA PRO A 88 11.03 -8.22 5.67
C PRO A 88 11.85 -8.44 4.39
N VAL A 89 11.65 -9.59 3.73
CA VAL A 89 12.30 -9.94 2.47
C VAL A 89 11.80 -9.06 1.32
N ALA A 90 10.48 -8.86 1.22
CA ALA A 90 9.89 -7.98 0.21
C ALA A 90 10.35 -6.53 0.39
N LEU A 91 10.43 -6.08 1.65
CA LEU A 91 10.92 -4.74 1.97
C LEU A 91 12.39 -4.56 1.58
N ALA A 92 13.26 -5.50 1.94
CA ALA A 92 14.67 -5.46 1.54
C ALA A 92 14.81 -5.49 0.00
N GLY A 93 13.98 -6.30 -0.67
CA GLY A 93 13.91 -6.35 -2.13
C GLY A 93 13.57 -5.00 -2.76
N LEU A 94 12.59 -4.26 -2.22
CA LEU A 94 12.27 -2.91 -2.70
C LEU A 94 13.32 -1.87 -2.35
N LEU A 95 13.93 -1.92 -1.17
CA LEU A 95 14.98 -0.97 -0.81
C LEU A 95 16.21 -1.10 -1.72
N SER A 96 16.48 -2.29 -2.27
CA SER A 96 17.52 -2.47 -3.29
C SER A 96 17.16 -1.85 -4.65
N PHE A 97 15.88 -1.55 -4.91
CA PHE A 97 15.48 -0.79 -6.11
C PHE A 97 15.70 0.71 -5.95
N THR A 98 15.72 1.21 -4.72
CA THR A 98 15.72 2.66 -4.41
C THR A 98 17.11 3.15 -3.99
N ASP A 99 18.16 2.64 -4.62
CA ASP A 99 19.56 2.88 -4.23
C ASP A 99 19.96 4.37 -4.31
N ASP A 100 19.26 5.14 -5.15
CA ASP A 100 19.47 6.59 -5.31
C ASP A 100 18.75 7.47 -4.26
N ALA A 101 17.89 6.91 -3.39
CA ALA A 101 17.09 7.67 -2.42
C ALA A 101 17.83 7.92 -1.09
N ILE A 102 17.95 9.19 -0.67
CA ILE A 102 18.83 9.68 0.41
C ILE A 102 18.12 9.79 1.79
N SER A 103 16.84 9.46 1.90
CA SER A 103 16.10 9.61 3.17
C SER A 103 16.50 8.57 4.24
N PRO A 104 16.52 8.89 5.54
CA PRO A 104 16.70 7.91 6.61
C PRO A 104 15.45 7.04 6.86
N ASP A 105 14.27 7.49 6.43
CA ASP A 105 13.01 6.74 6.59
C ASP A 105 12.81 5.78 5.40
N PRO A 106 12.72 4.45 5.62
CA PRO A 106 12.53 3.49 4.53
C PRO A 106 11.25 3.72 3.72
N ALA A 107 10.17 4.22 4.33
CA ALA A 107 8.92 4.48 3.62
C ALA A 107 9.09 5.63 2.61
N VAL A 108 9.78 6.70 3.02
CA VAL A 108 10.10 7.84 2.16
C VAL A 108 11.05 7.43 1.04
N ARG A 109 12.10 6.65 1.36
CA ARG A 109 13.05 6.16 0.36
C ARG A 109 12.37 5.36 -0.75
N ILE A 110 11.43 4.49 -0.39
CA ILE A 110 10.70 3.67 -1.36
C ILE A 110 9.88 4.54 -2.30
N ILE A 111 9.18 5.54 -1.76
CA ILE A 111 8.38 6.45 -2.58
C ILE A 111 9.29 7.28 -3.48
N GLU A 112 10.29 7.95 -2.92
CA GLU A 112 11.17 8.82 -3.69
C GLU A 112 11.91 8.05 -4.79
N GLY A 113 12.38 6.84 -4.48
CA GLY A 113 13.08 5.99 -5.44
C GLY A 113 12.18 5.41 -6.53
N LEU A 114 10.86 5.30 -6.31
CA LEU A 114 9.92 4.72 -7.28
C LEU A 114 9.04 5.76 -7.99
N ALA A 115 8.81 6.92 -7.37
CA ALA A 115 7.80 7.89 -7.79
C ALA A 115 8.04 8.43 -9.20
N ASP A 116 9.31 8.63 -9.57
CA ASP A 116 9.72 9.27 -10.83
C ASP A 116 10.27 8.28 -11.86
N LEU A 117 10.25 6.98 -11.55
CA LEU A 117 10.63 5.95 -12.51
C LEU A 117 9.59 5.86 -13.65
N GLU A 118 10.09 5.49 -14.84
CA GLU A 118 9.24 5.22 -15.99
C GLU A 118 8.26 4.09 -15.67
N ALA A 119 6.99 4.35 -15.88
CA ALA A 119 5.93 3.38 -15.68
C ALA A 119 4.99 3.32 -16.88
N ARG A 120 4.43 2.14 -17.10
CA ARG A 120 3.36 1.91 -18.08
C ARG A 120 2.07 1.60 -17.36
N ASP A 121 1.02 2.34 -17.67
CA ASP A 121 -0.31 2.03 -17.15
C ASP A 121 -0.93 0.81 -17.85
N SER A 122 -2.08 0.36 -17.34
CA SER A 122 -2.87 -0.72 -17.95
C SER A 122 -3.29 -0.48 -19.41
N SER A 123 -3.27 0.76 -19.89
CA SER A 123 -3.56 1.15 -21.28
C SER A 123 -2.31 1.21 -22.16
N GLY A 124 -1.13 0.96 -21.60
CA GLY A 124 0.17 1.02 -22.28
C GLY A 124 0.74 2.43 -22.43
N GLN A 125 0.12 3.45 -21.83
CA GLN A 125 0.62 4.83 -21.87
C GLN A 125 1.76 5.02 -20.86
N ASP A 126 2.71 5.86 -21.25
CA ASP A 126 3.79 6.31 -20.37
C ASP A 126 3.23 7.20 -19.25
N THR A 127 3.59 6.89 -18.02
CA THR A 127 3.24 7.63 -16.80
C THR A 127 4.34 7.46 -15.76
N THR A 128 4.17 8.07 -14.60
CA THR A 128 4.96 7.76 -13.41
C THR A 128 4.06 7.40 -12.24
N LEU A 129 4.61 6.76 -11.23
CA LEU A 129 3.89 6.46 -9.99
C LEU A 129 3.41 7.76 -9.32
N ARG A 130 4.23 8.83 -9.36
CA ARG A 130 3.88 10.15 -8.80
C ARG A 130 2.57 10.71 -9.36
N ILE A 131 2.40 10.63 -10.69
CA ILE A 131 1.20 11.15 -11.36
C ILE A 131 -0.03 10.37 -10.91
N ARG A 132 0.04 9.03 -10.95
CA ARG A 132 -1.09 8.16 -10.59
C ARG A 132 -1.44 8.22 -9.11
N MET A 133 -0.45 8.41 -8.23
CA MET A 133 -0.68 8.64 -6.81
C MET A 133 -1.39 9.97 -6.54
N ARG A 134 -1.03 11.04 -7.28
CA ARG A 134 -1.74 12.32 -7.20
C ARG A 134 -3.19 12.16 -7.64
N GLU A 135 -3.45 11.48 -8.76
CA GLU A 135 -4.81 11.19 -9.22
C GLU A 135 -5.61 10.36 -8.19
N LEU A 136 -4.98 9.34 -7.60
CA LEU A 136 -5.61 8.51 -6.55
C LEU A 136 -6.00 9.35 -5.33
N ARG A 137 -5.16 10.29 -4.92
CA ARG A 137 -5.44 11.18 -3.78
C ARG A 137 -6.53 12.20 -4.11
N ASP A 138 -6.41 12.88 -5.25
CA ASP A 138 -7.27 14.03 -5.57
C ASP A 138 -8.66 13.59 -6.07
N THR A 139 -8.74 12.44 -6.76
CA THR A 139 -9.98 11.96 -7.39
C THR A 139 -10.47 10.60 -6.88
N GLY A 140 -9.64 9.86 -6.14
CA GLY A 140 -9.93 8.48 -5.75
C GLY A 140 -9.78 7.47 -6.88
N GLN A 141 -9.24 7.86 -8.04
CA GLN A 141 -9.11 6.98 -9.19
C GLN A 141 -8.09 5.86 -8.92
N ALA A 142 -8.56 4.62 -8.98
CA ALA A 142 -7.70 3.44 -8.88
C ALA A 142 -6.76 3.34 -10.10
N PHE A 143 -5.56 2.85 -9.87
CA PHE A 143 -4.57 2.62 -10.92
C PHE A 143 -3.89 1.26 -10.78
N SER A 144 -3.33 0.80 -11.89
CA SER A 144 -2.44 -0.35 -11.98
C SER A 144 -1.38 -0.01 -13.02
N LEU A 145 -0.11 -0.15 -12.66
CA LEU A 145 1.02 0.20 -13.51
C LEU A 145 2.20 -0.76 -13.31
N THR A 146 3.01 -0.88 -14.35
CA THR A 146 4.30 -1.57 -14.30
C THR A 146 5.41 -0.54 -14.29
N ILE A 147 6.17 -0.48 -13.19
CA ILE A 147 7.35 0.37 -13.05
C ILE A 147 8.55 -0.37 -13.63
N ILE A 148 9.28 0.32 -14.49
CA ILE A 148 10.50 -0.16 -15.12
C ILE A 148 11.67 0.32 -14.28
N GLY A 149 12.26 -0.61 -13.53
CA GLY A 149 13.40 -0.33 -12.67
C GLY A 149 14.74 -0.42 -13.41
N PRO A 150 15.82 0.08 -12.79
CA PRO A 150 17.18 -0.11 -13.29
C PRO A 150 17.51 -1.60 -13.50
N SER A 151 18.41 -1.89 -14.44
CA SER A 151 18.93 -3.24 -14.70
C SER A 151 17.88 -4.28 -15.16
N GLY A 152 16.79 -3.83 -15.79
CA GLY A 152 15.79 -4.72 -16.40
C GLY A 152 14.86 -5.41 -15.40
N ARG A 153 14.76 -4.87 -14.19
CA ARG A 153 13.80 -5.33 -13.18
C ARG A 153 12.45 -4.64 -13.35
N PHE A 154 11.38 -5.34 -12.99
CA PHE A 154 10.01 -4.83 -13.12
C PHE A 154 9.29 -4.91 -11.79
N LEU A 155 8.56 -3.85 -11.46
CA LEU A 155 7.65 -3.81 -10.32
C LEU A 155 6.23 -3.60 -10.83
N GLU A 156 5.27 -4.26 -10.20
CA GLU A 156 3.85 -3.97 -10.39
C GLU A 156 3.36 -3.15 -9.20
N ALA A 157 2.71 -2.02 -9.48
CA ALA A 157 2.13 -1.16 -8.47
C ALA A 157 0.64 -0.94 -8.72
N ASP A 158 -0.17 -1.31 -7.74
CA ASP A 158 -1.63 -1.16 -7.76
C ASP A 158 -2.07 -0.20 -6.68
N GLY A 159 -2.86 0.81 -7.02
CA GLY A 159 -3.35 1.83 -6.09
C GLY A 159 -4.87 1.85 -6.01
N ARG A 160 -5.44 1.86 -4.79
CA ARG A 160 -6.89 1.99 -4.54
C ARG A 160 -7.18 2.76 -3.25
N THR A 161 -8.34 3.39 -3.18
CA THR A 161 -8.85 4.00 -1.94
C THR A 161 -9.68 3.01 -1.14
N ALA A 162 -9.52 3.04 0.20
CA ALA A 162 -10.29 2.24 1.14
C ALA A 162 -10.87 3.15 2.25
N GLY A 163 -12.06 3.69 2.02
CA GLY A 163 -12.62 4.74 2.89
C GLY A 163 -11.79 6.01 2.81
N ALA A 164 -11.37 6.55 3.96
CA ALA A 164 -10.48 7.72 4.06
C ALA A 164 -8.98 7.35 4.02
N ARG A 165 -8.62 6.31 3.27
CA ARG A 165 -7.26 5.79 3.15
C ARG A 165 -6.91 5.55 1.70
N ALA A 166 -5.65 5.76 1.33
CA ALA A 166 -5.10 5.26 0.08
C ALA A 166 -4.18 4.09 0.38
N VAL A 167 -4.29 3.04 -0.43
CA VAL A 167 -3.48 1.83 -0.31
C VAL A 167 -2.81 1.58 -1.65
N VAL A 168 -1.49 1.40 -1.62
CA VAL A 168 -0.70 1.02 -2.78
C VAL A 168 0.03 -0.28 -2.49
N TRP A 169 -0.20 -1.29 -3.31
CA TRP A 169 0.55 -2.56 -3.28
C TRP A 169 1.67 -2.49 -4.30
N VAL A 170 2.88 -2.86 -3.90
CA VAL A 170 4.05 -2.92 -4.77
C VAL A 170 4.65 -4.32 -4.69
N THR A 171 4.73 -5.01 -5.82
CA THR A 171 5.24 -6.38 -5.91
C THR A 171 6.36 -6.47 -6.94
N ASP A 172 7.44 -7.21 -6.62
CA ASP A 172 8.47 -7.53 -7.59
C ASP A 172 7.95 -8.59 -8.57
N THR A 173 7.83 -8.19 -9.84
CA THR A 173 7.33 -9.03 -10.91
C THR A 173 8.38 -9.28 -11.97
N THR A 174 9.67 -9.07 -11.67
CA THR A 174 10.77 -9.15 -12.64
C THR A 174 10.72 -10.39 -13.53
N ILE A 175 10.41 -11.57 -12.97
CA ILE A 175 10.33 -12.82 -13.75
C ILE A 175 9.17 -12.79 -14.77
N LYS A 176 7.98 -12.33 -14.35
CA LYS A 176 6.80 -12.19 -15.22
C LYS A 176 6.99 -11.04 -16.24
N GLY A 177 7.58 -9.94 -15.78
CA GLY A 177 7.90 -8.78 -16.59
C GLY A 177 8.93 -9.06 -17.69
N LEU A 178 9.89 -9.97 -17.45
CA LEU A 178 10.85 -10.38 -18.48
C LEU A 178 10.18 -11.13 -19.64
N GLU A 179 9.22 -12.01 -19.34
CA GLU A 179 8.46 -12.74 -20.35
C GLU A 179 7.56 -11.81 -21.17
N GLU A 180 6.85 -10.90 -20.49
CA GLU A 180 6.01 -9.91 -21.14
C GLU A 180 6.81 -8.87 -21.93
N SER A 181 7.97 -8.43 -21.42
CA SER A 181 8.89 -7.52 -22.09
C SER A 181 9.61 -8.17 -23.27
N SER A 182 9.94 -9.46 -23.21
CA SER A 182 10.50 -10.21 -24.36
C SER A 182 9.46 -10.41 -25.47
N ALA A 183 8.19 -10.68 -25.10
CA ALA A 183 7.10 -10.77 -26.07
C ALA A 183 6.72 -9.40 -26.67
N ARG A 184 6.71 -8.35 -25.86
CA ARG A 184 6.36 -6.97 -26.29
C ARG A 184 7.52 -6.25 -26.99
N GLY A 185 8.76 -6.48 -26.57
CA GLY A 185 9.97 -5.92 -27.18
C GLY A 185 10.15 -6.39 -28.63
N LYS A 186 9.81 -7.66 -28.93
CA LYS A 186 9.76 -8.15 -30.32
C LYS A 186 8.67 -7.46 -31.16
N LEU A 187 7.54 -7.10 -30.55
CA LEU A 187 6.46 -6.40 -31.24
C LEU A 187 6.81 -4.92 -31.48
N GLU A 188 7.47 -4.28 -30.52
CA GLU A 188 7.92 -2.89 -30.64
C GLU A 188 9.14 -2.76 -31.57
N GLU A 189 10.09 -3.70 -31.54
CA GLU A 189 11.16 -3.79 -32.55
C GLU A 189 10.55 -3.99 -33.95
N ALA A 190 9.57 -4.89 -34.09
CA ALA A 190 8.85 -5.03 -35.34
C ALA A 190 8.14 -3.73 -35.75
N ARG A 191 7.48 -3.04 -34.82
CA ARG A 191 6.76 -1.77 -35.09
C ARG A 191 7.72 -0.62 -35.44
N GLN A 192 8.87 -0.50 -34.77
CA GLN A 192 9.89 0.49 -35.06
C GLN A 192 10.63 0.21 -36.37
N VAL A 193 10.88 -1.06 -36.70
CA VAL A 193 11.43 -1.46 -38.01
C VAL A 193 10.44 -1.17 -39.14
N ILE A 194 9.14 -1.46 -38.92
CA ILE A 194 8.06 -1.13 -39.87
C ILE A 194 7.95 0.39 -40.10
N ALA A 195 8.20 1.21 -39.07
CA ALA A 195 8.11 2.67 -39.17
C ALA A 195 9.37 3.33 -39.75
N ARG A 196 10.57 2.72 -39.59
CA ARG A 196 11.84 3.32 -40.04
C ARG A 196 12.21 2.99 -41.48
N ASP A 197 11.85 1.81 -41.99
CA ASP A 197 12.21 1.44 -43.35
C ASP A 197 11.17 0.51 -44.01
N PRO A 198 10.23 1.07 -44.78
CA PRO A 198 9.26 0.30 -45.55
C PRO A 198 9.91 -0.69 -46.53
N THR A 199 11.16 -0.47 -46.94
CA THR A 199 11.88 -1.33 -47.87
C THR A 199 12.50 -2.55 -47.18
N ALA A 200 12.90 -2.43 -45.92
CA ALA A 200 13.37 -3.55 -45.11
C ALA A 200 12.27 -4.60 -44.88
N PHE A 201 11.01 -4.17 -44.74
CA PHE A 201 9.85 -5.06 -44.66
C PHE A 201 9.64 -5.87 -45.96
N LEU A 202 9.88 -5.26 -47.12
CA LEU A 202 9.80 -5.95 -48.41
C LEU A 202 10.93 -6.97 -48.59
N ASP A 203 12.14 -6.65 -48.15
CA ASP A 203 13.27 -7.60 -48.14
C ASP A 203 13.04 -8.78 -47.18
N MET A 204 12.41 -8.52 -46.03
CA MET A 204 12.05 -9.54 -45.06
C MET A 204 10.92 -10.46 -45.56
N LEU A 205 9.92 -9.91 -46.26
CA LEU A 205 8.88 -10.70 -46.93
C LEU A 205 9.43 -11.57 -48.07
N GLY A 206 10.38 -11.06 -48.85
CA GLY A 206 11.05 -11.84 -49.90
C GLY A 206 11.91 -13.00 -49.39
N LYS A 207 12.23 -13.01 -48.09
CA LYS A 207 12.99 -14.10 -47.42
C LYS A 207 12.11 -15.05 -46.62
N ALA A 208 10.78 -14.83 -46.61
CA ALA A 208 9.87 -15.66 -45.82
C ALA A 208 9.77 -17.09 -46.39
N PRO A 209 9.72 -18.14 -45.54
CA PRO A 209 9.63 -19.54 -45.97
C PRO A 209 8.22 -19.94 -46.44
N PHE A 210 7.32 -18.98 -46.64
CA PHE A 210 5.94 -19.17 -47.07
C PHE A 210 5.60 -18.16 -48.18
N PRO A 211 4.70 -18.51 -49.12
CA PRO A 211 4.33 -17.64 -50.21
C PRO A 211 3.61 -16.37 -49.71
N ALA A 212 4.03 -15.21 -50.20
CA ALA A 212 3.45 -13.92 -49.89
C ALA A 212 3.05 -13.17 -51.17
N TRP A 213 1.98 -12.36 -51.09
CA TRP A 213 1.48 -11.56 -52.21
C TRP A 213 1.22 -10.13 -51.75
N ARG A 214 1.57 -9.15 -52.61
CA ARG A 214 1.20 -7.74 -52.41
C ARG A 214 0.18 -7.28 -53.44
N VAL A 215 -0.64 -6.32 -53.06
CA VAL A 215 -1.59 -5.66 -53.96
C VAL A 215 -0.95 -4.37 -54.49
N SER A 216 -0.78 -4.28 -55.80
CA SER A 216 -0.36 -3.06 -56.49
C SER A 216 -1.42 -1.96 -56.38
N GLY A 217 -1.03 -0.68 -56.52
CA GLY A 217 -1.97 0.45 -56.59
C GLY A 217 -3.01 0.35 -57.72
N MET A 218 -2.82 -0.57 -58.68
CA MET A 218 -3.81 -0.92 -59.72
C MET A 218 -4.66 -2.16 -59.37
N GLY A 219 -4.64 -2.63 -58.13
CA GLY A 219 -5.42 -3.78 -57.66
C GLY A 219 -4.91 -5.15 -58.12
N LYS A 220 -3.71 -5.23 -58.72
CA LYS A 220 -3.13 -6.50 -59.17
C LYS A 220 -2.30 -7.16 -58.07
N LEU A 221 -2.45 -8.47 -57.90
CA LEU A 221 -1.58 -9.26 -57.03
C LEU A 221 -0.22 -9.46 -57.69
N GLN A 222 0.84 -9.14 -56.95
CA GLN A 222 2.22 -9.38 -57.35
C GLN A 222 2.90 -10.28 -56.31
N TRP A 223 3.69 -11.24 -56.81
CA TRP A 223 4.60 -12.02 -55.99
C TRP A 223 5.65 -11.12 -55.36
N VAL A 224 5.99 -11.42 -54.10
CA VAL A 224 7.09 -10.81 -53.35
C VAL A 224 7.97 -11.93 -52.84
#